data_AF-A0A919XPG7-F1
#
_entry.id   AF-A0A919XPG7-F1
#
_cell.length_a   1.000
_cell.length_b   1.000
_cell.length_c   1.000
_cell.angle_alpha   90.00
_cell.angle_beta   90.00
_cell.angle_gamma   90.00
#
_symmetry.space_group_name_H-M   'P 1'
#
loop_
_entity.id
_entity.type
_entity.pdbx_description
1 polymer ?
#
loop_
_entity_poly.entity_id
_entity_poly.type
_entity_poly.pdbx_seq_one_letter_code
_entity_poly.pdbx_strand_id
1 'polypeptide(L)'
;MVNWHIEKNHYNTLLSYFGCGDFQNAKILVFGIEEGTDGHEVEANVVARTYSFGSFDSNGNLLSAIEPPNREKGYWEPNAQLGGKKVRDYIYRRDGILLEEKVTKGPFNEIIARITLELEQPNYNTNYWFRLMKDDQEMAEQIRGRIKTQFRTSTEDLIHTALTDWKPLPRPDMTEWPPEYQPSHTLFGIDPLLYEKAFSLKVRDEICDSNTNYSEDVQKRLNIIHNVFQGSSIPIIIGLGEIQTKKRVLENIFSEAQFLTFKSKVHPTHSSLRAEFILNGQKRCILLLPFPDRRSAEWRKRSNKHEAAGSFMLRYFQEITQEYIKPVVERTFHHN
;
A
#
# COMPACT_ATOMS: atom_id res chain seq x y z
N MET A 1 5.93 32.47 11.00
CA MET A 1 5.39 31.50 10.03
C MET A 1 4.09 30.99 10.61
N VAL A 2 2.99 31.04 9.85
CA VAL A 2 1.74 30.40 10.26
C VAL A 2 1.96 28.91 10.06
N ASN A 3 1.94 28.13 11.14
CA ASN A 3 2.02 26.67 11.03
C ASN A 3 0.73 26.20 10.36
N TRP A 4 0.83 25.58 9.18
CA TRP A 4 -0.32 25.00 8.48
C TRP A 4 -0.99 23.95 9.37
N HIS A 5 -2.31 23.84 9.26
CA HIS A 5 -3.11 22.91 10.05
C HIS A 5 -4.11 22.19 9.16
N ILE A 6 -4.38 20.92 9.45
CA ILE A 6 -5.39 20.17 8.70
C ILE A 6 -6.77 20.79 8.90
N GLU A 7 -7.57 20.80 7.84
CA GLU A 7 -8.95 21.27 7.89
C GLU A 7 -9.89 20.07 7.75
N LYS A 8 -11.12 20.21 8.23
CA LYS A 8 -12.13 19.14 8.14
C LYS A 8 -12.35 18.66 6.70
N ASN A 9 -12.32 19.58 5.72
CA ASN A 9 -12.46 19.23 4.31
C ASN A 9 -11.25 18.43 3.78
N HIS A 10 -10.04 18.77 4.21
CA HIS A 10 -8.84 17.99 3.89
C HIS A 10 -8.98 16.56 4.44
N TYR A 11 -9.36 16.43 5.71
CA TYR A 11 -9.57 15.13 6.36
C TYR A 11 -10.61 14.28 5.64
N ASN A 12 -11.80 14.84 5.38
CA ASN A 12 -12.89 14.13 4.69
C ASN A 12 -12.52 13.68 3.28
N THR A 13 -11.74 14.50 2.56
CA THR A 13 -11.25 14.15 1.23
C THR A 13 -10.21 13.04 1.31
N LEU A 14 -9.24 13.12 2.23
CA LEU A 14 -8.25 12.07 2.45
C LEU A 14 -8.90 10.75 2.85
N LEU A 15 -9.95 10.76 3.67
CA LEU A 15 -10.74 9.56 3.97
C LEU A 15 -11.26 8.86 2.71
N SER A 16 -11.40 9.57 1.59
CA SER A 16 -11.83 9.02 0.31
C SER A 16 -10.67 8.59 -0.61
N TYR A 17 -9.44 9.02 -0.33
CA TYR A 17 -8.26 8.57 -1.08
C TYR A 17 -7.93 7.13 -0.71
N PHE A 18 -7.83 6.23 -1.69
CA PHE A 18 -7.57 4.83 -1.42
C PHE A 18 -6.22 4.32 -1.89
N GLY A 19 -5.39 5.10 -2.58
CA GLY A 19 -4.01 4.72 -2.87
C GLY A 19 -3.56 5.07 -4.28
N CYS A 20 -2.65 4.29 -4.86
CA CYS A 20 -2.06 4.58 -6.16
C CYS A 20 -1.79 3.34 -7.04
N GLY A 21 -1.62 3.58 -8.34
CA GLY A 21 -1.33 2.55 -9.34
C GLY A 21 -2.50 2.15 -10.22
N ASP A 22 -2.31 1.07 -10.97
CA ASP A 22 -3.26 0.64 -12.00
C ASP A 22 -4.28 -0.36 -11.44
N PHE A 23 -5.26 0.15 -10.70
CA PHE A 23 -6.32 -0.68 -10.11
C PHE A 23 -7.18 -1.42 -11.15
N GLN A 24 -7.17 -1.00 -12.41
CA GLN A 24 -7.96 -1.62 -13.47
C GLN A 24 -7.29 -2.86 -14.03
N ASN A 25 -5.97 -2.82 -14.23
CA ASN A 25 -5.23 -3.92 -14.86
C ASN A 25 -4.32 -4.69 -13.89
N ALA A 26 -4.20 -4.25 -12.63
CA ALA A 26 -3.32 -4.87 -11.67
C ALA A 26 -3.56 -6.38 -11.51
N LYS A 27 -2.48 -7.14 -11.40
CA LYS A 27 -2.52 -8.56 -11.00
C LYS A 27 -2.25 -8.74 -9.52
N ILE A 28 -1.60 -7.75 -8.91
CA ILE A 28 -1.26 -7.72 -7.49
C ILE A 28 -1.69 -6.38 -6.92
N LEU A 29 -2.57 -6.43 -5.93
CA LEU A 29 -2.86 -5.29 -5.08
C LEU A 29 -2.07 -5.44 -3.79
N VAL A 30 -1.28 -4.41 -3.47
CA VAL A 30 -0.53 -4.35 -2.23
C VAL A 30 -1.35 -3.57 -1.21
N PHE A 31 -1.72 -4.23 -0.12
CA PHE A 31 -2.51 -3.66 0.96
C PHE A 31 -1.59 -3.12 2.04
N GLY A 32 -1.40 -1.81 2.07
CA GLY A 32 -0.69 -1.06 3.09
C GLY A 32 -1.57 -0.75 4.32
N ILE A 33 -0.96 -0.15 5.33
CA ILE A 33 -1.67 0.30 6.54
C ILE A 33 -1.76 1.81 6.59
N GLU A 34 -0.74 2.50 6.09
CA GLU A 34 -0.61 3.93 6.27
C GLU A 34 0.21 4.53 5.13
N GLU A 35 -0.29 5.66 4.65
CA GLU A 35 0.34 6.46 3.63
C GLU A 35 1.60 7.16 4.16
N GLY A 36 2.70 7.09 3.41
CA GLY A 36 3.93 7.82 3.72
C GLY A 36 3.96 9.24 3.12
N THR A 37 4.76 10.13 3.71
CA THR A 37 5.03 11.47 3.14
C THR A 37 6.15 11.50 2.09
N ASP A 38 6.83 10.38 1.87
CA ASP A 38 8.00 10.25 0.99
C ASP A 38 9.12 11.28 1.31
N GLY A 39 9.27 11.63 2.59
CA GLY A 39 10.28 12.59 3.05
C GLY A 39 9.97 14.06 2.71
N HIS A 40 8.75 14.35 2.30
CA HIS A 40 8.23 15.72 2.13
C HIS A 40 7.37 16.14 3.33
N GLU A 41 7.08 17.44 3.41
CA GLU A 41 6.22 18.01 4.46
C GLU A 41 4.80 17.43 4.40
N VAL A 42 4.14 17.39 5.56
CA VAL A 42 2.77 16.88 5.72
C VAL A 42 1.78 17.72 4.92
N GLU A 43 1.85 19.04 5.05
CA GLU A 43 1.02 19.97 4.27
C GLU A 43 1.05 19.65 2.77
N ALA A 44 2.24 19.56 2.18
CA ALA A 44 2.40 19.32 0.75
C ALA A 44 1.75 18.00 0.31
N ASN A 45 1.88 16.96 1.14
CA ASN A 45 1.27 15.67 0.89
C ASN A 45 -0.26 15.70 0.98
N VAL A 46 -0.80 16.39 1.99
CA VAL A 46 -2.25 16.54 2.20
C VAL A 46 -2.88 17.36 1.07
N VAL A 47 -2.30 18.51 0.76
CA VAL A 47 -2.82 19.43 -0.26
C VAL A 47 -2.75 18.78 -1.64
N ALA A 48 -1.62 18.15 -2.00
CA ALA A 48 -1.51 17.47 -3.28
C ALA A 48 -2.56 16.35 -3.43
N ARG A 49 -2.75 15.52 -2.39
CA ARG A 49 -3.77 14.45 -2.40
C ARG A 49 -5.20 14.98 -2.48
N THR A 50 -5.48 16.08 -1.80
CA THR A 50 -6.83 16.66 -1.73
C THR A 50 -7.21 17.38 -3.02
N TYR A 51 -6.28 18.02 -3.71
CA TYR A 51 -6.62 18.89 -4.85
C TYR A 51 -6.15 18.38 -6.21
N SER A 52 -5.03 17.68 -6.26
CA SER A 52 -4.36 17.35 -7.54
C SER A 52 -4.27 15.86 -7.86
N PHE A 53 -4.36 15.00 -6.85
CA PHE A 53 -4.30 13.56 -7.08
C PHE A 53 -5.53 13.07 -7.83
N GLY A 54 -5.28 12.07 -8.66
CA GLY A 54 -6.18 11.53 -9.66
C GLY A 54 -5.85 11.96 -11.08
N SER A 55 -6.47 11.28 -12.05
CA SER A 55 -6.51 11.68 -13.44
C SER A 55 -7.81 12.42 -13.73
N PHE A 56 -7.74 13.42 -14.60
CA PHE A 56 -8.87 14.24 -14.99
C PHE A 56 -8.97 14.26 -16.51
N ASP A 57 -10.18 14.33 -17.05
CA ASP A 57 -10.39 14.61 -18.47
C ASP A 57 -10.14 16.09 -18.79
N SER A 58 -10.26 16.46 -20.07
CA SER A 58 -10.10 17.85 -20.53
C SER A 58 -11.13 18.83 -19.97
N ASN A 59 -12.24 18.32 -19.42
CA ASN A 59 -13.32 19.11 -18.84
C ASN A 59 -13.19 19.22 -17.30
N GLY A 60 -12.16 18.60 -16.71
CA GLY A 60 -11.92 18.58 -15.27
C GLY A 60 -12.70 17.50 -14.51
N ASN A 61 -13.31 16.54 -15.21
CA ASN A 61 -13.98 15.40 -14.55
C ASN A 61 -12.94 14.40 -14.08
N LEU A 62 -13.07 13.94 -12.83
CA LEU A 62 -12.18 12.95 -12.23
C LEU A 62 -12.43 11.58 -12.87
N LEU A 63 -11.40 11.03 -13.52
CA LEU A 63 -11.45 9.72 -14.19
C LEU A 63 -11.00 8.58 -13.28
N SER A 64 -10.07 8.85 -12.37
CA SER A 64 -9.57 7.85 -11.41
C SER A 64 -10.37 7.88 -10.10
N ALA A 65 -11.66 7.53 -10.20
CA ALA A 65 -12.56 7.35 -9.08
C ALA A 65 -13.44 6.11 -9.25
N ILE A 66 -14.06 5.64 -8.16
CA ILE A 66 -15.00 4.51 -8.22
C ILE A 66 -16.22 4.92 -9.04
N GLU A 67 -16.64 4.07 -9.98
CA GLU A 67 -17.78 4.29 -10.88
C GLU A 67 -19.15 4.27 -10.15
N PRO A 68 -20.07 5.23 -10.41
CA PRO A 68 -19.86 6.44 -11.22
C PRO A 68 -18.89 7.42 -10.53
N PRO A 69 -17.99 8.10 -11.28
CA PRO A 69 -16.83 8.76 -10.71
C PRO A 69 -17.21 9.81 -9.66
N ASN A 70 -16.80 9.58 -8.42
CA ASN A 70 -17.09 10.47 -7.32
C ASN A 70 -15.94 10.47 -6.30
N ARG A 71 -15.34 11.64 -6.08
CA ARG A 71 -14.22 11.82 -5.16
C ARG A 71 -14.55 11.39 -3.73
N GLU A 72 -15.78 11.62 -3.27
CA GLU A 72 -16.25 11.23 -1.93
C GLU A 72 -16.48 9.73 -1.77
N LYS A 73 -16.70 9.01 -2.89
CA LYS A 73 -16.90 7.56 -2.89
C LYS A 73 -15.60 6.78 -3.02
N GLY A 74 -14.50 7.43 -3.38
CA GLY A 74 -13.20 6.80 -3.54
C GLY A 74 -12.46 7.32 -4.77
N TYR A 75 -11.21 7.74 -4.58
CA TYR A 75 -10.30 8.10 -5.67
C TYR A 75 -8.86 7.65 -5.41
N TRP A 76 -8.06 7.57 -6.47
CA TRP A 76 -6.67 7.13 -6.40
C TRP A 76 -5.77 7.91 -7.35
N GLU A 77 -4.46 7.80 -7.18
CA GLU A 77 -3.47 8.32 -8.11
C GLU A 77 -3.00 7.22 -9.08
N PRO A 78 -3.29 7.28 -10.40
CA PRO A 78 -2.94 6.20 -11.33
C PRO A 78 -1.44 5.95 -11.52
N ASN A 79 -0.60 6.88 -11.07
CA ASN A 79 0.84 6.83 -11.19
C ASN A 79 1.52 7.46 -9.97
N ALA A 80 2.15 6.63 -9.13
CA ALA A 80 2.79 7.08 -7.90
C ALA A 80 3.86 8.16 -8.13
N GLN A 81 4.62 8.05 -9.23
CA GLN A 81 5.68 9.01 -9.59
C GLN A 81 5.10 10.36 -10.00
N LEU A 82 3.97 10.38 -10.72
CA LEU A 82 3.21 11.61 -10.98
C LEU A 82 2.63 12.18 -9.68
N GLY A 83 2.17 11.33 -8.76
CA GLY A 83 1.80 11.75 -7.40
C GLY A 83 2.93 12.49 -6.69
N GLY A 84 4.13 11.93 -6.68
CA GLY A 84 5.33 12.57 -6.13
C GLY A 84 5.67 13.89 -6.84
N LYS A 85 5.49 13.96 -8.16
CA LYS A 85 5.64 15.20 -8.92
C LYS A 85 4.63 16.27 -8.46
N LYS A 86 3.35 15.91 -8.29
CA LYS A 86 2.30 16.84 -7.82
C LYS A 86 2.62 17.43 -6.44
N VAL A 87 3.22 16.64 -5.54
CA VAL A 87 3.72 17.13 -4.24
C VAL A 87 4.84 18.16 -4.44
N ARG A 88 5.83 17.87 -5.29
CA ARG A 88 6.93 18.80 -5.58
C ARG A 88 6.45 20.08 -6.29
N ASP A 89 5.50 19.97 -7.21
CA ASP A 89 4.89 21.10 -7.92
C ASP A 89 4.13 22.02 -6.95
N TYR A 90 3.51 21.48 -5.90
CA TYR A 90 2.93 22.28 -4.82
C TYR A 90 4.00 23.08 -4.07
N ILE A 91 5.06 22.40 -3.62
CA ILE A 91 6.17 23.04 -2.88
C ILE A 91 6.83 24.15 -3.73
N TYR A 92 7.06 23.89 -5.02
CA TYR A 92 7.62 24.88 -5.93
C TYR A 92 6.71 26.10 -6.08
N ARG A 93 5.39 25.93 -6.19
CA ARG A 93 4.45 27.06 -6.28
C ARG A 93 4.35 27.87 -4.99
N ARG A 94 4.43 27.21 -3.83
CA ARG A 94 4.34 27.84 -2.50
C ARG A 94 5.62 28.62 -2.17
N ASP A 95 6.78 28.01 -2.41
CA ASP A 95 8.07 28.46 -1.86
C ASP A 95 9.09 28.88 -2.94
N GLY A 96 8.83 28.61 -4.22
CA GLY A 96 9.80 28.79 -5.30
C GLY A 96 10.94 27.76 -5.32
N ILE A 97 10.87 26.72 -4.49
CA ILE A 97 11.93 25.72 -4.31
C ILE A 97 11.73 24.55 -5.28
N LEU A 98 12.70 24.34 -6.18
CA LEU A 98 12.72 23.17 -7.05
C LEU A 98 13.37 22.00 -6.32
N LEU A 99 12.56 20.98 -5.99
CA LEU A 99 13.05 19.75 -5.38
C LEU A 99 13.37 18.70 -6.45
N GLU A 100 14.51 18.03 -6.30
CA GLU A 100 14.88 16.89 -7.13
C GLU A 100 14.04 15.65 -6.79
N GLU A 101 13.81 14.81 -7.79
CA GLU A 101 13.21 13.50 -7.58
C GLU A 101 14.17 12.59 -6.81
N LYS A 102 13.70 12.07 -5.68
CA LYS A 102 14.44 11.05 -4.92
C LYS A 102 13.89 9.69 -5.27
N VAL A 103 14.79 8.73 -5.53
CA VAL A 103 14.39 7.32 -5.63
C VAL A 103 13.85 6.89 -4.27
N THR A 104 12.61 6.44 -4.23
CA THR A 104 11.94 5.93 -3.03
C THR A 104 12.79 4.80 -2.44
N LYS A 105 13.29 4.98 -1.22
CA LYS A 105 14.10 3.98 -0.53
C LYS A 105 13.22 3.20 0.41
N GLY A 106 13.20 1.87 0.29
CA GLY A 106 12.55 1.05 1.30
C GLY A 106 12.53 -0.43 0.94
N PRO A 107 12.64 -1.32 1.95
CA PRO A 107 12.58 -2.76 1.72
C PRO A 107 11.20 -3.21 1.18
N PHE A 108 10.15 -2.42 1.40
CA PHE A 108 8.81 -2.67 0.89
C PHE A 108 8.78 -2.68 -0.65
N ASN A 109 9.16 -1.58 -1.30
CA ASN A 109 9.18 -1.49 -2.76
C ASN A 109 10.18 -2.48 -3.37
N GLU A 110 11.32 -2.70 -2.70
CA GLU A 110 12.30 -3.69 -3.16
C GLU A 110 11.70 -5.09 -3.25
N ILE A 111 10.96 -5.55 -2.24
CA ILE A 111 10.35 -6.88 -2.28
C ILE A 111 9.27 -6.98 -3.35
N ILE A 112 8.40 -5.97 -3.49
CA ILE A 112 7.36 -6.00 -4.53
C ILE A 112 7.99 -6.05 -5.93
N ALA A 113 9.02 -5.25 -6.19
CA ALA A 113 9.75 -5.26 -7.45
C ALA A 113 10.39 -6.63 -7.75
N ARG A 114 10.97 -7.30 -6.75
CA ARG A 114 11.52 -8.65 -6.90
C ARG A 114 10.45 -9.69 -7.21
N ILE A 115 9.30 -9.63 -6.53
CA ILE A 115 8.14 -10.49 -6.82
C ILE A 115 7.70 -10.31 -8.26
N THR A 116 7.52 -9.07 -8.73
CA THR A 116 7.07 -8.81 -10.10
C THR A 116 8.10 -9.26 -11.13
N LEU A 117 9.40 -8.99 -10.92
CA LEU A 117 10.46 -9.40 -11.85
C LEU A 117 10.58 -10.92 -11.99
N GLU A 118 10.44 -11.66 -10.89
CA GLU A 118 10.43 -13.13 -10.90
C GLU A 118 9.28 -13.69 -11.74
N LEU A 119 8.11 -13.05 -11.67
CA LEU A 119 6.92 -13.46 -12.42
C LEU A 119 6.96 -13.02 -13.89
N GLU A 120 7.53 -11.85 -14.18
CA GLU A 120 7.71 -11.29 -15.52
C GLU A 120 8.82 -12.02 -16.30
N GLN A 121 9.85 -12.52 -15.61
CA GLN A 121 11.05 -13.11 -16.22
C GLN A 121 11.38 -14.50 -15.65
N PRO A 122 10.49 -15.50 -15.79
CA PRO A 122 10.63 -16.80 -15.15
C PRO A 122 11.76 -17.67 -15.72
N ASN A 123 12.31 -17.30 -16.89
CA ASN A 123 13.40 -18.01 -17.55
C ASN A 123 14.79 -17.63 -17.01
N TYR A 124 14.88 -16.58 -16.18
CA TYR A 124 16.10 -16.29 -15.44
C TYR A 124 16.33 -17.37 -14.38
N ASN A 125 17.58 -17.53 -13.93
CA ASN A 125 17.91 -18.47 -12.85
C ASN A 125 16.94 -18.24 -11.68
N THR A 126 16.34 -19.32 -11.17
CA THR A 126 15.21 -19.38 -10.24
C THR A 126 15.44 -18.64 -8.90
N ASN A 127 16.63 -18.08 -8.67
CA ASN A 127 17.00 -17.30 -7.50
C ASN A 127 17.55 -15.90 -7.81
N TYR A 128 17.62 -15.51 -9.09
CA TYR A 128 18.32 -14.31 -9.55
C TYR A 128 17.79 -13.05 -8.85
N TRP A 129 16.46 -12.88 -8.85
CA TRP A 129 15.78 -11.73 -8.27
C TRP A 129 15.73 -11.71 -6.76
N PHE A 130 16.22 -12.73 -6.05
CA PHE A 130 16.19 -12.80 -4.58
C PHE A 130 17.60 -12.87 -3.97
N ARG A 131 18.61 -12.40 -4.70
CA ARG A 131 19.98 -12.20 -4.17
C ARG A 131 20.13 -10.85 -3.47
N LEU A 132 21.10 -10.72 -2.57
CA LEU A 132 21.39 -9.44 -1.94
C LEU A 132 21.93 -8.47 -3.00
N MET A 133 21.41 -7.24 -3.04
CA MET A 133 21.82 -6.22 -4.04
C MET A 133 23.33 -5.90 -4.01
N LYS A 134 24.00 -6.14 -2.88
CA LYS A 134 25.45 -5.92 -2.76
C LYS A 134 26.29 -6.98 -3.48
N ASP A 135 25.70 -8.15 -3.75
CA ASP A 135 26.40 -9.29 -4.33
C ASP A 135 26.34 -9.25 -5.87
N ASP A 136 25.45 -8.44 -6.46
CA ASP A 136 25.23 -8.34 -7.91
C ASP A 136 24.65 -6.95 -8.26
N GLN A 137 25.48 -6.09 -8.87
CA GLN A 137 25.09 -4.70 -9.19
C GLN A 137 24.12 -4.60 -10.37
N GLU A 138 24.21 -5.50 -11.34
CA GLU A 138 23.33 -5.49 -12.51
C GLU A 138 21.89 -5.81 -12.08
N MET A 139 21.72 -6.89 -11.31
CA MET A 139 20.43 -7.24 -10.70
C MET A 139 19.89 -6.11 -9.82
N ALA A 140 20.78 -5.45 -9.05
CA ALA A 140 20.41 -4.32 -8.22
C ALA A 140 19.90 -3.11 -9.05
N GLU A 141 20.51 -2.81 -10.19
CA GLU A 141 20.06 -1.76 -11.11
C GLU A 141 18.70 -2.06 -11.72
N GLN A 142 18.47 -3.32 -12.13
CA GLN A 142 17.19 -3.75 -12.69
C GLN A 142 16.05 -3.65 -11.66
N ILE A 143 16.30 -4.06 -10.40
CA ILE A 143 15.33 -3.88 -9.31
C ILE A 143 15.03 -2.40 -9.08
N ARG A 144 16.05 -1.53 -9.05
CA ARG A 144 15.84 -0.07 -8.91
C ARG A 144 15.05 0.51 -10.08
N GLY A 145 15.31 0.03 -11.30
CA GLY A 145 14.52 0.39 -12.50
C GLY A 145 13.07 -0.04 -12.37
N ARG A 146 12.81 -1.24 -11.85
CA ARG A 146 11.46 -1.73 -11.62
C ARG A 146 10.71 -0.93 -10.55
N ILE A 147 11.38 -0.54 -9.47
CA ILE A 147 10.77 0.33 -8.43
C ILE A 147 10.28 1.65 -9.03
N LYS A 148 11.05 2.26 -9.95
CA LYS A 148 10.66 3.52 -10.63
C LYS A 148 9.44 3.39 -11.53
N THR A 149 9.10 2.16 -11.92
CA THR A 149 7.97 1.85 -12.80
C THR A 149 6.86 1.09 -12.06
N GLN A 150 7.04 0.86 -10.76
CA GLN A 150 6.05 0.23 -9.90
C GLN A 150 4.90 1.20 -9.65
N PHE A 151 3.67 0.70 -9.61
CA PHE A 151 2.44 1.50 -9.41
C PHE A 151 2.23 2.60 -10.46
N ARG A 152 2.66 2.37 -11.71
CA ARG A 152 2.25 3.19 -12.86
C ARG A 152 1.23 2.44 -13.69
N THR A 153 0.23 3.16 -14.18
CA THR A 153 -0.55 2.71 -15.34
C THR A 153 0.38 2.73 -16.56
N SER A 154 0.50 1.59 -17.25
CA SER A 154 1.40 1.40 -18.40
C SER A 154 0.68 0.66 -19.52
N THR A 155 1.23 0.71 -20.73
CA THR A 155 0.83 -0.17 -21.85
C THR A 155 1.89 -1.25 -22.12
N GLU A 156 2.98 -1.25 -21.38
CA GLU A 156 4.03 -2.26 -21.46
C GLU A 156 3.52 -3.61 -20.94
N ASP A 157 4.03 -4.72 -21.49
CA ASP A 157 3.72 -6.09 -21.07
C ASP A 157 4.43 -6.42 -19.73
N LEU A 158 4.00 -5.74 -18.67
CA LEU A 158 4.50 -5.90 -17.31
C LEU A 158 3.37 -6.34 -16.38
N ILE A 159 3.74 -6.91 -15.23
CA ILE A 159 2.77 -7.18 -14.18
C ILE A 159 2.41 -5.86 -13.49
N HIS A 160 1.20 -5.41 -13.72
CA HIS A 160 0.70 -4.19 -13.10
C HIS A 160 0.41 -4.42 -11.62
N THR A 161 0.77 -3.41 -10.82
CA THR A 161 0.54 -3.40 -9.38
C THR A 161 -0.27 -2.17 -8.98
N ALA A 162 -1.12 -2.33 -7.97
CA ALA A 162 -1.78 -1.23 -7.27
C ALA A 162 -1.41 -1.28 -5.79
N LEU A 163 -1.41 -0.13 -5.12
CA LEU A 163 -1.22 0.03 -3.69
C LEU A 163 -2.48 0.66 -3.11
N THR A 164 -3.02 0.08 -2.05
CA THR A 164 -4.06 0.73 -1.25
C THR A 164 -3.63 0.82 0.20
N ASP A 165 -4.06 1.87 0.91
CA ASP A 165 -3.75 2.05 2.32
C ASP A 165 -5.00 2.07 3.18
N TRP A 166 -4.93 1.45 4.36
CA TRP A 166 -6.05 1.46 5.31
C TRP A 166 -6.28 2.86 5.90
N LYS A 167 -5.21 3.48 6.43
CA LYS A 167 -5.18 4.82 7.00
C LYS A 167 -4.67 5.81 5.95
N PRO A 168 -5.50 6.76 5.50
CA PRO A 168 -5.14 7.60 4.36
C PRO A 168 -4.44 8.91 4.73
N LEU A 169 -4.13 9.11 6.02
CA LEU A 169 -3.44 10.30 6.50
C LEU A 169 -1.94 10.13 6.28
N PRO A 170 -1.31 10.93 5.40
CA PRO A 170 0.11 10.80 5.15
C PRO A 170 0.89 11.17 6.41
N ARG A 171 1.77 10.26 6.86
CA ARG A 171 2.69 10.49 7.98
C ARG A 171 4.15 10.19 7.58
N PRO A 172 5.14 10.90 8.13
CA PRO A 172 6.55 10.58 7.90
C PRO A 172 6.92 9.17 8.39
N ASP A 173 6.33 8.77 9.51
CA ASP A 173 6.44 7.45 10.09
C ASP A 173 5.20 7.12 10.94
N MET A 174 5.07 5.85 11.31
CA MET A 174 3.95 5.37 12.11
C MET A 174 4.04 5.73 13.60
N THR A 175 5.21 6.21 14.07
CA THR A 175 5.51 6.36 15.50
C THR A 175 5.06 7.69 16.06
N GLU A 176 5.14 8.76 15.28
CA GLU A 176 4.79 10.11 15.73
C GLU A 176 3.63 10.69 14.93
N TRP A 177 2.81 11.49 15.60
CA TRP A 177 1.71 12.22 14.98
C TRP A 177 2.15 13.66 14.73
N PRO A 178 2.14 14.13 13.46
CA PRO A 178 2.51 15.48 13.12
C PRO A 178 1.67 16.51 13.89
N PRO A 179 2.27 17.61 14.39
CA PRO A 179 1.55 18.66 15.10
C PRO A 179 0.44 19.29 14.24
N GLU A 180 0.58 19.27 12.91
CA GLU A 180 -0.41 19.76 11.94
C GLU A 180 -1.74 18.98 11.98
N TYR A 181 -1.76 17.78 12.59
CA TYR A 181 -2.97 16.99 12.77
C TYR A 181 -3.58 17.11 14.16
N GLN A 182 -2.87 17.64 15.16
CA GLN A 182 -3.33 17.58 16.55
C GLN A 182 -4.42 18.62 16.83
N PRO A 183 -5.52 18.26 17.53
CA PRO A 183 -6.60 19.19 17.78
C PRO A 183 -6.16 20.36 18.66
N SER A 184 -6.74 21.54 18.41
CA SER A 184 -6.59 22.72 19.26
C SER A 184 -7.95 23.27 19.66
N HIS A 185 -7.99 24.26 20.56
CA HIS A 185 -9.25 24.87 20.99
C HIS A 185 -9.99 25.61 19.88
N THR A 186 -9.29 26.06 18.83
CA THR A 186 -9.86 26.92 17.78
C THR A 186 -9.77 26.32 16.38
N LEU A 187 -9.02 25.25 16.18
CA LEU A 187 -8.83 24.58 14.89
C LEU A 187 -9.21 23.11 14.99
N PHE A 188 -9.85 22.61 13.93
CA PHE A 188 -10.11 21.19 13.73
C PHE A 188 -8.80 20.40 13.84
N GLY A 189 -8.84 19.22 14.45
CA GLY A 189 -7.76 18.26 14.36
C GLY A 189 -8.24 16.85 14.68
N ILE A 190 -7.29 15.93 14.77
CA ILE A 190 -7.47 14.49 14.88
C ILE A 190 -6.82 14.07 16.19
N ASP A 191 -7.61 13.54 17.12
CA ASP A 191 -7.08 12.92 18.32
C ASP A 191 -6.37 11.60 17.93
N PRO A 192 -5.03 11.52 18.08
CA PRO A 192 -4.27 10.34 17.67
C PRO A 192 -4.72 9.05 18.36
N LEU A 193 -5.10 9.12 19.64
CA LEU A 193 -5.44 7.95 20.43
C LEU A 193 -6.80 7.41 20.00
N LEU A 194 -7.78 8.28 19.81
CA LEU A 194 -9.11 7.88 19.33
C LEU A 194 -9.06 7.38 17.89
N TYR A 195 -8.33 8.06 17.01
CA TYR A 195 -8.12 7.62 15.63
C TYR A 195 -7.49 6.22 15.57
N GLU A 196 -6.37 6.01 16.27
CA GLU A 196 -5.67 4.72 16.31
C GLU A 196 -6.55 3.62 16.92
N LYS A 197 -7.30 3.94 17.98
CA LYS A 197 -8.24 3.01 18.62
C LYS A 197 -9.32 2.56 17.63
N ALA A 198 -9.94 3.49 16.91
CA ALA A 198 -10.97 3.19 15.92
C ALA A 198 -10.41 2.37 14.73
N PHE A 199 -9.34 2.85 14.10
CA PHE A 199 -8.72 2.19 12.95
C PHE A 199 -8.05 0.85 13.29
N SER A 200 -7.86 0.54 14.58
CA SER A 200 -7.39 -0.79 15.00
C SER A 200 -8.43 -1.90 14.81
N LEU A 201 -9.74 -1.55 14.75
CA LEU A 201 -10.88 -2.48 14.73
C LEU A 201 -10.90 -3.49 15.90
N LYS A 202 -10.21 -3.18 17.01
CA LYS A 202 -10.20 -4.04 18.21
C LYS A 202 -11.39 -3.76 19.14
N VAL A 203 -11.94 -2.57 19.07
CA VAL A 203 -13.01 -2.08 19.94
C VAL A 203 -14.26 -1.93 19.09
N ARG A 204 -15.42 -2.33 19.63
CA ARG A 204 -16.72 -2.26 18.94
C ARG A 204 -17.55 -1.04 19.32
N ASP A 205 -17.21 -0.39 20.42
CA ASP A 205 -17.90 0.81 20.89
C ASP A 205 -17.71 1.96 19.89
N GLU A 206 -18.66 2.88 19.90
CA GLU A 206 -18.53 4.14 19.18
C GLU A 206 -17.35 4.96 19.73
N ILE A 207 -16.51 5.48 18.83
CA ILE A 207 -15.33 6.28 19.14
C ILE A 207 -15.46 7.60 18.39
N CYS A 208 -15.71 8.69 19.12
CA CYS A 208 -15.89 10.03 18.58
C CYS A 208 -15.38 11.09 19.56
N ASP A 209 -15.16 12.31 19.07
CA ASP A 209 -14.90 13.51 19.86
C ASP A 209 -15.69 14.71 19.29
N SER A 210 -15.35 15.94 19.68
CA SER A 210 -16.01 17.15 19.17
C SER A 210 -15.68 17.46 17.70
N ASN A 211 -14.63 16.87 17.13
CA ASN A 211 -14.15 17.13 15.77
C ASN A 211 -14.75 16.15 14.76
N THR A 212 -14.78 14.86 15.08
CA THR A 212 -15.26 13.80 14.17
C THR A 212 -15.77 12.54 14.88
N ASN A 213 -16.49 11.71 14.14
CA ASN A 213 -16.87 10.35 14.53
C ASN A 213 -15.93 9.34 13.85
N TYR A 214 -14.89 8.91 14.55
CA TYR A 214 -13.89 7.98 14.02
C TYR A 214 -14.48 6.61 13.67
N SER A 215 -15.55 6.18 14.36
CA SER A 215 -16.25 4.94 14.01
C SER A 215 -16.96 5.05 12.67
N GLU A 216 -17.62 6.17 12.36
CA GLU A 216 -18.20 6.44 11.04
C GLU A 216 -17.12 6.56 9.95
N ASP A 217 -16.00 7.21 10.26
CA ASP A 217 -14.85 7.33 9.35
C ASP A 217 -14.30 5.95 8.95
N VAL A 218 -14.18 5.04 9.93
CA VAL A 218 -13.79 3.64 9.69
C VAL A 218 -14.79 2.92 8.79
N GLN A 219 -16.10 3.11 9.00
CA GLN A 219 -17.11 2.51 8.12
C GLN A 219 -17.03 3.07 6.69
N LYS A 220 -16.82 4.38 6.54
CA LYS A 220 -16.55 5.00 5.23
C LYS A 220 -15.36 4.31 4.54
N ARG A 221 -14.24 4.12 5.26
CA ARG A 221 -13.05 3.45 4.74
C ARG A 221 -13.28 1.99 4.35
N LEU A 222 -13.97 1.22 5.18
CA LEU A 222 -14.31 -0.17 4.87
C LEU A 222 -15.12 -0.24 3.56
N ASN A 223 -16.12 0.63 3.41
CA ASN A 223 -16.96 0.68 2.22
C ASN A 223 -16.17 1.06 0.96
N ILE A 224 -15.31 2.08 1.04
CA ILE A 224 -14.47 2.49 -0.09
C ILE A 224 -13.59 1.33 -0.54
N ILE A 225 -12.85 0.72 0.38
CA ILE A 225 -11.92 -0.35 0.05
C ILE A 225 -12.67 -1.59 -0.46
N HIS A 226 -13.81 -1.93 0.13
CA HIS A 226 -14.68 -2.98 -0.37
C HIS A 226 -15.12 -2.72 -1.81
N ASN A 227 -15.55 -1.50 -2.13
CA ASN A 227 -15.94 -1.11 -3.49
C ASN A 227 -14.78 -1.18 -4.49
N VAL A 228 -13.55 -0.84 -4.07
CA VAL A 228 -12.34 -1.01 -4.89
C VAL A 228 -12.15 -2.48 -5.26
N PHE A 229 -12.35 -3.39 -4.32
CA PHE A 229 -12.25 -4.82 -4.58
C PHE A 229 -13.40 -5.34 -5.45
N GLN A 230 -14.63 -4.88 -5.22
CA GLN A 230 -15.78 -5.25 -6.05
C GLN A 230 -15.63 -4.76 -7.49
N GLY A 231 -15.08 -3.56 -7.69
CA GLY A 231 -14.91 -2.94 -9.00
C GLY A 231 -13.66 -3.38 -9.77
N SER A 232 -12.75 -4.12 -9.15
CA SER A 232 -11.50 -4.56 -9.79
C SER A 232 -11.50 -6.07 -10.04
N SER A 233 -10.73 -6.55 -11.02
CA SER A 233 -10.54 -7.98 -11.29
C SER A 233 -9.22 -8.52 -10.72
N ILE A 234 -8.67 -7.85 -9.70
CA ILE A 234 -7.33 -8.16 -9.18
C ILE A 234 -7.37 -9.52 -8.45
N PRO A 235 -6.59 -10.52 -8.87
CA PRO A 235 -6.66 -11.88 -8.33
C PRO A 235 -5.94 -12.05 -6.99
N ILE A 236 -4.94 -11.20 -6.68
CA ILE A 236 -4.09 -11.35 -5.49
C ILE A 236 -4.01 -10.05 -4.71
N ILE A 237 -4.18 -10.17 -3.39
CA ILE A 237 -3.94 -9.13 -2.40
C ILE A 237 -2.72 -9.53 -1.57
N ILE A 238 -1.70 -8.69 -1.50
CA ILE A 238 -0.50 -8.89 -0.66
C ILE A 238 -0.44 -7.80 0.40
N GLY A 239 -0.51 -8.17 1.68
CA GLY A 239 -0.27 -7.26 2.80
C GLY A 239 1.08 -7.52 3.46
N LEU A 240 1.93 -6.49 3.60
CA LEU A 240 3.24 -6.61 4.26
C LEU A 240 3.23 -5.94 5.65
N GLY A 241 3.60 -6.67 6.70
CA GLY A 241 3.59 -6.19 8.10
C GLY A 241 2.19 -6.07 8.70
N GLU A 242 2.07 -5.69 9.97
CA GLU A 242 0.79 -5.40 10.65
C GLU A 242 -0.32 -6.46 10.41
N ILE A 243 0.09 -7.74 10.35
CA ILE A 243 -0.74 -8.84 9.84
C ILE A 243 -2.09 -8.90 10.55
N GLN A 244 -2.11 -8.75 11.87
CA GLN A 244 -3.36 -8.85 12.64
C GLN A 244 -4.32 -7.68 12.37
N THR A 245 -3.80 -6.47 12.14
CA THR A 245 -4.63 -5.31 11.78
C THR A 245 -5.19 -5.47 10.38
N LYS A 246 -4.35 -5.83 9.39
CA LYS A 246 -4.81 -6.12 8.02
C LYS A 246 -5.84 -7.25 7.98
N LYS A 247 -5.61 -8.32 8.76
CA LYS A 247 -6.57 -9.43 8.92
C LYS A 247 -7.94 -8.90 9.36
N ARG A 248 -8.01 -8.14 10.47
CA ARG A 248 -9.28 -7.59 10.96
C ARG A 248 -9.99 -6.73 9.93
N VAL A 249 -9.26 -5.87 9.21
CA VAL A 249 -9.83 -5.04 8.13
C VAL A 249 -10.41 -5.92 7.02
N LEU A 250 -9.63 -6.88 6.52
CA LEU A 250 -10.03 -7.75 5.43
C LEU A 250 -11.14 -8.73 5.81
N GLU A 251 -11.24 -9.17 7.07
CA GLU A 251 -12.38 -9.96 7.57
C GLU A 251 -13.68 -9.14 7.63
N ASN A 252 -13.59 -7.82 7.86
CA ASN A 252 -14.77 -6.94 7.79
C ASN A 252 -15.20 -6.68 6.34
N ILE A 253 -14.26 -6.68 5.39
CA ILE A 253 -14.54 -6.47 3.97
C ILE A 253 -15.01 -7.77 3.30
N PHE A 254 -14.41 -8.90 3.66
CA PHE A 254 -14.66 -10.22 3.08
C PHE A 254 -15.02 -11.21 4.19
N SER A 255 -16.30 -11.19 4.59
CA SER A 255 -16.79 -12.00 5.71
C SER A 255 -16.59 -13.51 5.53
N GLU A 256 -16.48 -13.96 4.29
CA GLU A 256 -16.26 -15.35 3.88
C GLU A 256 -14.77 -15.75 3.83
N ALA A 257 -13.85 -14.79 3.92
CA ALA A 257 -12.42 -15.06 3.85
C ALA A 257 -11.93 -15.76 5.13
N GLN A 258 -11.54 -17.02 5.01
CA GLN A 258 -10.96 -17.78 6.12
C GLN A 258 -9.44 -17.68 6.10
N PHE A 259 -8.88 -16.93 7.05
CA PHE A 259 -7.43 -16.77 7.20
C PHE A 259 -6.81 -17.96 7.92
N LEU A 260 -5.94 -18.67 7.21
CA LEU A 260 -5.21 -19.84 7.69
C LEU A 260 -3.71 -19.58 7.65
N THR A 261 -2.97 -20.20 8.57
CA THR A 261 -1.51 -20.32 8.43
C THR A 261 -1.20 -21.27 7.27
N PHE A 262 -0.10 -21.03 6.58
CA PHE A 262 0.38 -21.90 5.51
C PHE A 262 1.83 -22.31 5.76
N LYS A 263 2.30 -23.34 5.04
CA LYS A 263 3.61 -23.95 5.29
C LYS A 263 4.70 -23.21 4.51
N SER A 264 5.81 -22.90 5.19
CA SER A 264 7.05 -22.48 4.56
C SER A 264 8.16 -23.42 4.98
N LYS A 265 8.91 -23.92 4.00
CA LYS A 265 10.13 -24.72 4.20
C LYS A 265 11.26 -23.82 4.70
N VAL A 266 11.27 -22.55 4.30
CA VAL A 266 12.29 -21.58 4.72
C VAL A 266 12.05 -21.09 6.15
N HIS A 267 10.82 -20.67 6.48
CA HIS A 267 10.45 -20.14 7.80
C HIS A 267 9.20 -20.83 8.38
N PRO A 268 9.33 -22.05 8.95
CA PRO A 268 8.16 -22.85 9.40
C PRO A 268 7.28 -22.20 10.48
N THR A 269 7.84 -21.24 11.23
CA THR A 269 7.17 -20.53 12.35
C THR A 269 6.80 -19.09 12.02
N HIS A 270 6.73 -18.72 10.75
CA HIS A 270 6.38 -17.36 10.34
C HIS A 270 4.99 -16.94 10.78
N SER A 271 4.78 -15.64 10.92
CA SER A 271 3.48 -15.05 11.27
C SER A 271 2.46 -14.97 10.12
N SER A 272 2.84 -15.40 8.91
CA SER A 272 2.05 -15.21 7.68
C SER A 272 0.72 -15.95 7.67
N LEU A 273 -0.27 -15.34 7.00
CA LEU A 273 -1.61 -15.87 6.81
C LEU A 273 -2.00 -15.84 5.33
N ARG A 274 -2.82 -16.80 4.93
CA ARG A 274 -3.44 -16.87 3.60
C ARG A 274 -4.93 -17.02 3.75
N ALA A 275 -5.69 -16.38 2.87
CA ALA A 275 -7.10 -16.65 2.69
C ALA A 275 -7.42 -16.80 1.20
N GLU A 276 -8.46 -17.56 0.90
CA GLU A 276 -9.09 -17.59 -0.41
C GLU A 276 -10.56 -17.24 -0.23
N PHE A 277 -11.11 -16.50 -1.18
CA PHE A 277 -12.51 -16.08 -1.17
C PHE A 277 -13.02 -15.92 -2.61
N ILE A 278 -14.33 -15.84 -2.78
CA ILE A 278 -14.98 -15.68 -4.07
C ILE A 278 -15.66 -14.31 -4.08
N LEU A 279 -15.25 -13.44 -5.01
CA LEU A 279 -15.86 -12.14 -5.23
C LEU A 279 -16.22 -12.00 -6.70
N ASN A 280 -17.49 -11.68 -7.00
CA ASN A 280 -18.02 -11.59 -8.36
C ASN A 280 -17.76 -12.85 -9.20
N GLY A 281 -17.90 -14.03 -8.58
CA GLY A 281 -17.65 -15.32 -9.24
C GLY A 281 -16.18 -15.65 -9.50
N GLN A 282 -15.24 -14.76 -9.15
CA GLN A 282 -13.81 -14.97 -9.31
C GLN A 282 -13.17 -15.35 -7.99
N LYS A 283 -12.35 -16.41 -8.01
CA LYS A 283 -11.54 -16.81 -6.87
C LYS A 283 -10.38 -15.84 -6.70
N ARG A 284 -10.21 -15.29 -5.50
CA ARG A 284 -9.11 -14.39 -5.13
C ARG A 284 -8.30 -14.96 -3.99
N CYS A 285 -7.05 -14.52 -3.89
CA CYS A 285 -6.11 -14.94 -2.86
C CYS A 285 -5.64 -13.72 -2.06
N ILE A 286 -5.61 -13.85 -0.73
CA ILE A 286 -4.98 -12.89 0.17
C ILE A 286 -3.76 -13.54 0.78
N LEU A 287 -2.63 -12.83 0.76
CA LEU A 287 -1.40 -13.20 1.44
C LEU A 287 -1.01 -12.07 2.39
N LEU A 288 -1.05 -12.33 3.70
CA LEU A 288 -0.54 -11.41 4.72
C LEU A 288 0.83 -11.94 5.18
N LEU A 289 1.88 -11.18 4.89
CA LEU A 289 3.28 -11.57 5.07
C LEU A 289 3.96 -10.60 6.06
N PRO A 290 5.02 -11.03 6.76
CA PRO A 290 5.77 -10.15 7.64
C PRO A 290 6.43 -9.00 6.87
N PHE A 291 6.66 -7.87 7.54
CA PHE A 291 7.26 -6.71 6.89
C PHE A 291 8.72 -7.01 6.51
N PRO A 292 9.17 -6.70 5.28
CA PRO A 292 10.49 -7.11 4.79
C PRO A 292 11.68 -6.30 5.33
N ASP A 293 11.68 -5.90 6.61
CA ASP A 293 12.87 -5.28 7.21
C ASP A 293 13.79 -6.34 7.82
N ARG A 294 14.91 -6.66 7.17
CA ARG A 294 15.96 -7.60 7.66
C ARG A 294 16.42 -7.38 9.11
N ARG A 295 16.17 -6.21 9.70
CA ARG A 295 16.52 -5.88 11.09
C ARG A 295 15.40 -6.22 12.08
N SER A 296 14.21 -6.61 11.65
CA SER A 296 13.05 -6.89 12.52
C SER A 296 13.26 -8.18 13.34
N ALA A 297 12.52 -8.31 14.43
CA ALA A 297 12.59 -9.49 15.29
C ALA A 297 12.19 -10.79 14.56
N GLU A 298 11.30 -10.70 13.57
CA GLU A 298 10.89 -11.85 12.73
C GLU A 298 12.11 -12.45 12.03
N TRP A 299 12.88 -11.62 11.33
CA TRP A 299 13.99 -12.10 10.50
C TRP A 299 15.30 -12.32 11.25
N ARG A 300 15.40 -11.83 12.50
CA ARG A 300 16.54 -12.14 13.38
C ARG A 300 16.53 -13.59 13.85
N LYS A 301 15.38 -14.26 13.89
CA LYS A 301 15.23 -15.66 14.32
C LYS A 301 15.64 -16.63 13.21
N ARG A 302 16.95 -16.68 12.94
CA ARG A 302 17.54 -17.57 11.93
C ARG A 302 17.76 -18.98 12.49
N SER A 303 17.41 -19.98 11.69
CA SER A 303 17.77 -21.39 11.95
C SER A 303 19.27 -21.64 11.78
N ASN A 304 19.92 -20.89 10.88
CA ASN A 304 21.37 -20.96 10.64
C ASN A 304 22.07 -19.66 11.07
N LYS A 305 22.94 -19.73 12.09
CA LYS A 305 23.72 -18.58 12.59
C LYS A 305 24.73 -18.00 11.59
N HIS A 306 25.08 -18.74 10.54
CA HIS A 306 26.01 -18.29 9.50
C HIS A 306 25.32 -17.61 8.33
N GLU A 307 23.99 -17.68 8.24
CA GLU A 307 23.25 -17.00 7.19
C GLU A 307 23.11 -15.50 7.48
N ALA A 308 23.36 -14.67 6.47
CA ALA A 308 23.08 -13.25 6.55
C ALA A 308 21.56 -13.03 6.68
N ALA A 309 21.13 -12.17 7.62
CA ALA A 309 19.70 -11.95 7.91
C ALA A 309 18.86 -11.58 6.67
N GLY A 310 19.46 -10.85 5.72
CA GLY A 310 18.79 -10.50 4.47
C GLY A 310 18.57 -11.70 3.54
N SER A 311 19.50 -12.66 3.48
CA SER A 311 19.38 -13.84 2.60
C SER A 311 18.23 -14.74 3.04
N PHE A 312 18.06 -14.95 4.35
CA PHE A 312 16.96 -15.75 4.90
C PHE A 312 15.60 -15.18 4.50
N MET A 313 15.43 -13.87 4.71
CA MET A 313 14.23 -13.14 4.33
C MET A 313 13.95 -13.22 2.81
N LEU A 314 14.97 -13.03 1.98
CA LEU A 314 14.80 -13.10 0.52
C LEU A 314 14.41 -14.50 0.04
N ARG A 315 15.00 -15.57 0.61
CA ARG A 315 14.59 -16.95 0.33
C ARG A 315 13.14 -17.22 0.73
N TYR A 316 12.69 -16.63 1.84
CA TYR A 316 11.29 -16.73 2.25
C TYR A 316 10.37 -16.11 1.18
N PHE A 317 10.63 -14.85 0.77
CA PHE A 317 9.81 -14.21 -0.26
C PHE A 317 9.90 -14.89 -1.63
N GLN A 318 11.05 -15.47 -1.97
CA GLN A 318 11.21 -16.31 -3.17
C GLN A 318 10.28 -17.53 -3.12
N GLU A 319 10.30 -18.28 -2.01
CA GLU A 319 9.39 -19.41 -1.79
C GLU A 319 7.93 -18.96 -1.91
N ILE A 320 7.56 -17.84 -1.27
CA ILE A 320 6.19 -17.32 -1.36
C ILE A 320 5.80 -16.99 -2.79
N THR A 321 6.71 -16.36 -3.54
CA THR A 321 6.49 -16.00 -4.93
C THR A 321 6.23 -17.23 -5.79
N GLN A 322 7.06 -18.25 -5.65
CA GLN A 322 7.01 -19.43 -6.51
C GLN A 322 5.87 -20.39 -6.14
N GLU A 323 5.63 -20.62 -4.85
CA GLU A 323 4.69 -21.63 -4.38
C GLU A 323 3.25 -21.09 -4.23
N TYR A 324 3.09 -19.78 -4.00
CA TYR A 324 1.79 -19.21 -3.64
C TYR A 324 1.31 -18.08 -4.57
N ILE A 325 2.20 -17.24 -5.10
CA ILE A 325 1.81 -16.11 -5.96
C ILE A 325 1.73 -16.56 -7.42
N LYS A 326 2.79 -17.16 -7.95
CA LYS A 326 2.92 -17.58 -9.35
C LYS A 326 1.74 -18.45 -9.82
N PRO A 327 1.28 -19.49 -9.10
CA PRO A 327 0.18 -20.33 -9.56
C PRO A 327 -1.15 -19.59 -9.70
N VAL A 328 -1.36 -18.50 -8.94
CA VAL A 328 -2.58 -17.69 -9.01
C VAL A 328 -2.49 -16.73 -10.20
N VAL A 329 -1.33 -16.10 -10.39
CA VAL A 329 -1.08 -15.22 -11.54
C VAL A 329 -1.22 -15.99 -12.86
N GLU A 330 -0.55 -17.14 -13.02
CA GLU A 330 -0.55 -17.94 -14.26
C GLU A 330 -1.93 -18.49 -14.64
N ARG A 331 -2.75 -18.93 -13.67
CA ARG A 331 -4.13 -19.37 -13.95
C ARG A 331 -4.99 -18.27 -14.54
N THR A 332 -4.69 -17.02 -14.20
CA THR A 332 -5.42 -15.86 -14.72
C THR A 332 -5.02 -15.53 -16.17
N PHE A 333 -3.90 -16.06 -16.68
CA PHE A 333 -3.46 -15.90 -18.07
C PHE A 333 -4.06 -16.92 -19.05
N HIS A 334 -4.45 -18.11 -18.59
CA HIS A 334 -4.91 -19.21 -19.45
C HIS A 334 -6.43 -19.29 -19.65
N HIS A 335 -7.18 -18.27 -19.22
CA HIS A 335 -8.65 -18.20 -19.34
C HIS A 335 -9.14 -16.96 -20.10
N ASN A 336 -8.26 -16.28 -20.85
CA ASN A 336 -8.62 -15.24 -21.81
C ASN A 336 -8.38 -15.71 -23.24
#